data_AF-A0A0F9DV40-F1
#
_entry.id   AF-A0A0F9DV40-F1
#
_cell.length_a   1.000
_cell.length_b   1.000
_cell.length_c   1.000
_cell.angle_alpha   90.00
_cell.angle_beta   90.00
_cell.angle_gamma   90.00
#
_symmetry.space_group_name_H-M   'P 1'
#
loop_
_entity.id
_entity.type
_entity.pdbx_description
1 polymer ?
#
loop_
_entity_poly.entity_id
_entity_poly.type
_entity_poly.pdbx_seq_one_letter_code
_entity_poly.pdbx_strand_id
1 'polypeptide(L)' 'MEKKQLNRWLKALEIAKCVFEEQGYFTDYLEEIEAHIKGGNENGTNDSRAGLQGTADKKVVPVSSNPHR' A
#
# COMPACT_ATOMS: atom_id res chain seq x y z
N MET A 1 9.64 -4.76 -6.87
CA MET A 1 9.02 -6.10 -6.77
C MET A 1 9.98 -7.14 -7.36
N GLU A 2 10.04 -8.38 -6.86
CA GLU A 2 10.87 -9.43 -7.49
C GLU A 2 10.27 -9.81 -8.86
N LYS A 3 11.10 -10.04 -9.90
CA LYS A 3 10.64 -10.38 -11.27
C LYS A 3 9.65 -11.55 -11.31
N LYS A 4 9.88 -12.57 -10.49
CA LYS A 4 8.97 -13.74 -10.39
C LYS A 4 7.60 -13.35 -9.85
N GLN A 5 7.56 -12.42 -8.91
CA GLN A 5 6.31 -11.92 -8.34
C GLN A 5 5.55 -11.09 -9.38
N LEU A 6 6.23 -10.20 -10.09
CA LEU A 6 5.64 -9.43 -11.19
C LEU A 6 4.98 -10.34 -12.23
N ASN A 7 5.69 -11.38 -12.69
CA ASN A 7 5.15 -12.31 -13.68
C ASN A 7 3.92 -13.07 -13.16
N ARG A 8 3.87 -13.42 -11.87
CA ARG A 8 2.69 -14.06 -11.26
C ARG A 8 1.48 -13.12 -11.26
N TRP A 9 1.69 -11.85 -10.91
CA TRP A 9 0.62 -10.85 -10.93
C TRP A 9 0.08 -10.60 -12.34
N LEU A 10 0.97 -10.47 -13.32
CA LEU A 10 0.56 -10.32 -14.73
C LEU A 10 -0.22 -11.54 -15.22
N LYS A 11 0.22 -12.75 -14.84
CA LYS A 11 -0.52 -13.96 -15.23
C LYS A 11 -1.90 -14.05 -14.56
N ALA A 12 -2.02 -13.60 -13.32
CA ALA A 12 -3.31 -13.53 -12.64
C ALA A 12 -4.26 -12.54 -13.31
N LEU A 13 -3.76 -11.37 -13.75
CA LEU A 13 -4.54 -10.39 -14.49
C LEU A 13 -5.03 -10.92 -15.83
N GLU A 14 -4.19 -11.65 -16.57
CA GLU A 14 -4.57 -12.28 -17.83
C GLU A 14 -5.74 -13.25 -17.65
N ILE A 15 -5.69 -14.09 -16.61
CA ILE A 15 -6.79 -15.01 -16.28
C ILE A 15 -8.05 -14.24 -15.91
N ALA A 16 -7.92 -13.18 -15.10
CA ALA A 16 -9.06 -12.33 -14.73
C ALA A 16 -9.70 -11.69 -15.97
N LYS A 17 -8.92 -11.17 -16.92
CA LYS A 17 -9.45 -10.60 -18.18
C LYS A 17 -10.29 -11.63 -18.94
N CYS A 18 -9.76 -12.84 -19.16
CA CYS A 18 -10.52 -13.90 -19.84
C CYS A 18 -11.83 -14.23 -19.14
N VAL A 19 -11.81 -14.42 -17.81
CA VAL A 19 -13.03 -14.75 -17.04
C VAL A 19 -14.03 -13.58 -17.08
N PHE A 20 -13.56 -12.35 -17.01
CA PHE A 20 -14.44 -11.18 -16.99
C PHE A 20 -15.10 -10.95 -18.35
N GLU A 21 -14.35 -11.12 -19.44
CA GLU A 21 -14.90 -11.09 -20.81
C GLU A 21 -15.96 -12.18 -21.02
N GLU A 22 -15.68 -13.41 -20.60
CA GLU A 22 -16.63 -14.54 -20.71
C GLU A 22 -17.94 -14.28 -19.95
N GLN A 23 -17.85 -13.60 -18.80
CA GLN A 23 -19.01 -13.27 -17.96
C GLN A 23 -19.68 -11.93 -18.35
N GLY A 24 -19.14 -11.21 -19.34
CA GLY A 24 -19.66 -9.92 -19.79
C GLY A 24 -19.43 -8.77 -18.82
N TYR A 25 -18.42 -8.85 -17.95
CA TYR A 25 -18.00 -7.74 -17.11
C TYR A 25 -17.11 -6.77 -17.88
N PHE A 26 -17.10 -5.50 -17.46
CA PHE A 26 -16.13 -4.52 -17.94
C PHE A 26 -14.70 -4.93 -17.56
N THR A 27 -13.74 -4.68 -18.45
CA THR A 27 -12.33 -5.02 -18.23
C THR A 27 -11.40 -3.81 -18.14
N ASP A 28 -11.92 -2.59 -18.35
CA ASP A 28 -11.15 -1.34 -18.38
C ASP A 28 -10.28 -1.14 -17.12
N TYR A 29 -10.80 -1.47 -15.94
CA TYR A 29 -10.04 -1.35 -14.69
C TYR A 29 -8.93 -2.40 -14.56
N LEU A 30 -9.03 -3.55 -15.24
CA LEU A 30 -7.93 -4.54 -15.28
C LEU A 30 -6.75 -3.99 -16.09
N GLU A 31 -6.99 -3.14 -17.08
CA GLU A 31 -5.94 -2.43 -17.83
C GLU A 31 -5.25 -1.38 -16.96
N GLU A 32 -6.02 -0.64 -16.17
CA GLU A 32 -5.45 0.33 -15.22
C GLU A 32 -4.58 -0.35 -14.16
N ILE A 33 -5.03 -1.48 -13.61
CA ILE A 33 -4.24 -2.27 -12.65
C ILE A 33 -2.98 -2.83 -13.32
N GLU A 34 -3.06 -3.30 -14.56
CA GLU A 34 -1.90 -3.78 -15.31
C GLU A 34 -0.88 -2.65 -15.53
N ALA A 35 -1.35 -1.46 -15.91
CA ALA A 35 -0.52 -0.27 -16.07
C ALA A 35 0.14 0.13 -14.75
N HIS A 36 -0.58 0.07 -13.63
CA HIS A 36 -0.03 0.34 -12.31
C HIS A 36 1.07 -0.67 -11.91
N ILE A 37 0.84 -1.96 -12.16
CA ILE A 37 1.82 -3.02 -11.85
C ILE A 37 3.08 -2.91 -12.72
N LYS A 38 2.92 -2.55 -13.99
CA LYS A 38 4.05 -2.32 -14.91
C LYS A 38 4.80 -1.03 -14.59
N GLY A 39 4.07 0.07 -14.39
CA GLY A 39 4.62 1.40 -14.11
C GLY A 39 5.17 1.59 -12.69
N GLY A 40 4.70 0.80 -11.71
CA GLY A 40 5.25 0.75 -10.35
C GLY A 40 6.68 0.20 -10.27
N ASN A 41 7.28 -0.21 -11.40
CA ASN A 41 8.69 -0.56 -11.49
C ASN A 41 9.59 0.64 -11.84
N GLU A 42 9.02 1.77 -12.29
CA GLU A 42 9.77 2.93 -12.78
C GLU A 42 9.50 4.22 -12.00
N ASN A 43 8.49 4.27 -11.14
CA ASN A 43 8.31 5.38 -10.19
C ASN A 43 8.07 4.85 -8.78
N GLY A 44 9.08 5.01 -7.93
CA GLY A 44 8.88 5.08 -6.50
C GLY A 44 8.09 6.35 -6.19
N THR A 45 6.78 6.31 -6.38
CA THR A 45 5.89 7.34 -5.85
C THR A 45 5.96 7.21 -4.33
N ASN A 46 6.74 8.09 -3.74
CA ASN A 46 6.74 8.45 -2.34
C ASN A 46 5.30 8.65 -1.85
N ASP A 47 4.69 7.55 -1.39
CA ASP A 47 3.65 7.57 -0.39
C ASP A 47 4.24 8.29 0.81
N SER A 48 4.02 9.60 0.81
CA SER A 48 4.29 10.46 1.92
C SER A 48 3.34 9.96 3.00
N ARG A 49 3.87 9.07 3.84
CA ARG A 49 3.37 8.79 5.18
C ARG A 49 3.04 10.15 5.77
N ALA A 50 1.75 10.50 5.75
CA ALA A 50 1.23 11.67 6.41
C ALA A 50 1.64 11.53 7.87
N GLY A 51 2.73 12.22 8.23
CA GLY A 51 3.15 12.37 9.61
C GLY A 51 2.00 13.09 10.29
N LEU A 52 1.20 12.35 11.06
CA LEU A 52 0.44 12.94 12.14
C LEU A 52 1.47 13.46 13.14
N GLN A 53 1.91 14.70 12.91
CA GLN A 53 2.65 15.52 13.83
C GLN A 53 1.74 15.74 15.04
N GLY A 54 1.82 14.83 16.02
CA GLY A 54 1.20 15.01 17.32
C GLY A 54 1.83 16.22 18.00
N THR A 55 1.19 17.37 17.90
CA THR A 55 1.50 18.55 18.71
C THR A 55 0.83 18.38 20.06
N ALA A 56 1.60 18.11 21.11
CA ALA A 56 1.25 18.50 22.47
C ALA A 56 2.47 18.40 23.40
N ASP A 57 3.33 19.41 23.29
CA ASP A 57 4.08 19.88 24.44
C ASP A 57 3.07 20.33 25.51
N LYS A 58 3.12 19.75 26.72
CA LYS A 58 3.34 20.52 27.96
C LYS A 58 3.23 19.70 29.26
N LYS A 59 4.24 19.94 30.09
CA LYS A 59 4.35 19.85 31.56
C LYS A 59 4.72 18.51 32.18
N VAL A 60 6.03 18.37 32.34
CA VAL A 60 6.68 17.75 33.50
C VAL A 60 5.99 18.20 34.79
N VAL A 61 5.53 17.23 35.58
CA VAL A 61 5.35 17.38 37.03
C VAL A 61 6.18 16.30 37.71
N PRO A 62 7.15 16.63 38.57
CA PRO A 62 7.82 15.63 39.38
C PRO A 62 6.98 15.42 40.64
N VAL A 63 6.51 14.19 40.89
CA VAL A 63 5.99 13.84 42.21
C VAL A 63 6.84 12.75 42.84
N SER A 64 7.75 13.25 43.68
CA SER A 64 8.31 12.69 44.90
C SER A 64 8.47 11.17 44.99
N SER A 65 9.75 10.77 45.07
CA SER A 65 10.18 9.60 45.82
C SER A 65 9.51 9.55 47.21
N ASN A 66 9.06 8.36 47.63
CA ASN A 66 9.33 7.93 48.99
C ASN A 66 9.34 6.39 49.08
N PRO A 67 10.41 5.78 49.59
CA PRO A 67 10.44 4.36 49.94
C PRO A 67 9.92 4.18 51.37
N HIS A 68 9.23 3.06 51.64
CA HIS A 68 9.21 2.29 52.91
C HIS A 68 7.85 1.56 53.04
N ARG A 69 7.84 0.23 52.94
CA ARG A 69 7.87 -0.68 54.10
C ARG A 69 7.77 -2.13 53.64
#